data_AF-A0A6A5SPA5-F1
#
_entry.id   AF-A0A6A5SPA5-F1
#
_cell.length_a   1.000
_cell.length_b   1.000
_cell.length_c   1.000
_cell.angle_alpha   90.00
_cell.angle_beta   90.00
_cell.angle_gamma   90.00
#
_symmetry.space_group_name_H-M   'P 1'
#
loop_
_entity.id
_entity.type
_entity.pdbx_description
1 polymer ?
#
loop_
_entity_poly.entity_id
_entity_poly.type
_entity_poly.pdbx_seq_one_letter_code
_entity_poly.pdbx_strand_id
1 'polypeptide(L)'
;MPKERKTHICTTYNQVTEVKALHQRGRHLQQKIAELLGLTERQISLAIKAEHVTAKKCKEYPCHLTDAQVNELVEYARRKIGEEIYDTGIMFWDCFSYNKKGPCLFWEKEWVSINKESYCKRIVSLVQGWLTPKAQGDDNFNSIILKLMHDNAPGHTAAYTVEELAVRDVHPIFWPDLNPIEPARNGIKDYTGRYYPDLDAGKQYSHDELYMIVKEAWDYIIPKTLKDLVDSMPARCQAVIDV
;
A
#
# COMPACT_ATOMS: atom_id res chain seq x y z
N MET A 1 21.37 -7.93 53.92
CA MET A 1 21.70 -6.70 53.17
C MET A 1 21.54 -7.00 51.67
N PRO A 2 20.41 -6.63 51.04
CA PRO A 2 20.25 -6.82 49.60
C PRO A 2 21.18 -5.86 48.88
N LYS A 3 22.01 -6.37 47.97
CA LYS A 3 22.82 -5.52 47.08
C LYS A 3 21.87 -4.81 46.12
N GLU A 4 21.78 -3.49 46.21
CA GLU A 4 21.10 -2.66 45.22
C GLU A 4 21.66 -2.98 43.84
N ARG A 5 20.81 -3.51 42.95
CA ARG A 5 21.14 -3.67 41.54
C ARG A 5 21.24 -2.27 40.95
N LYS A 6 22.45 -1.80 40.67
CA LYS A 6 22.67 -0.59 39.85
C LYS A 6 21.99 -0.82 38.51
N THR A 7 20.88 -0.14 38.29
CA THR A 7 20.21 -0.08 36.99
C THR A 7 21.17 0.55 36.00
N HIS A 8 21.65 -0.23 35.04
CA HIS A 8 22.44 0.30 33.92
C HIS A 8 21.49 1.11 33.04
N ILE A 9 21.36 2.40 33.34
CA ILE A 9 20.64 3.36 32.48
C ILE A 9 21.40 3.39 31.15
N CYS A 10 20.78 2.91 30.08
CA CYS A 10 21.33 3.03 28.73
C CYS A 10 20.91 4.39 28.18
N THR A 11 21.81 5.10 27.49
CA THR A 11 21.48 6.40 26.88
C THR A 11 20.43 6.22 25.79
N THR A 12 19.38 7.04 25.84
CA THR A 12 18.31 7.02 24.83
C THR A 12 18.80 7.59 23.50
N TYR A 13 18.04 7.35 22.42
CA TYR A 13 18.36 7.87 21.09
C TYR A 13 18.53 9.41 21.08
N ASN A 14 17.62 10.12 21.76
CA ASN A 14 17.67 11.57 21.87
C ASN A 14 18.92 12.04 22.62
N GLN A 15 19.26 11.36 23.73
CA GLN A 15 20.47 11.65 24.50
C GLN A 15 21.74 11.43 23.68
N VAL A 16 21.83 10.33 22.90
CA VAL A 16 22.99 10.08 22.04
C VAL A 16 23.13 11.15 20.96
N THR A 17 22.02 11.57 20.36
CA THR A 17 22.00 12.62 19.32
C THR A 17 22.44 13.97 19.88
N GLU A 18 21.95 14.33 21.07
CA GLU A 18 22.30 15.57 21.75
C GLU A 18 23.77 15.59 22.20
N VAL A 19 24.27 14.46 22.73
CA VAL A 19 25.69 14.29 23.06
C VAL A 19 26.58 14.51 21.82
N LYS A 20 26.23 13.91 20.68
CA LYS A 20 26.99 14.07 19.43
C LYS A 20 26.97 15.51 18.93
N ALA A 21 25.82 16.16 18.96
CA ALA A 21 25.68 17.55 18.56
C ALA A 21 26.52 18.49 19.43
N LEU A 22 26.51 18.30 20.76
CA LEU A 22 27.32 19.07 21.70
C LEU A 22 28.82 18.79 21.56
N HIS A 23 29.20 17.54 21.28
CA HIS A 23 30.60 17.16 21.04
C HIS A 23 31.15 17.81 19.76
N GLN A 24 30.37 17.81 18.67
CA GLN A 24 30.75 18.38 17.38
C GLN A 24 30.85 19.91 17.39
N ARG A 25 30.07 20.58 18.25
CA ARG A 25 30.04 22.05 18.34
C ARG A 25 31.22 22.69 19.11
N GLY A 26 32.13 21.90 19.69
CA GLY A 26 33.45 22.39 20.11
C GLY A 26 33.91 21.91 21.49
N ARG A 27 34.97 21.09 21.49
CA ARG A 27 35.93 20.73 22.59
C ARG A 27 35.47 20.88 24.04
N HIS A 28 34.26 20.47 24.39
CA HIS A 28 33.89 20.27 25.79
C HIS A 28 34.51 18.96 26.31
N LEU A 29 35.22 19.02 27.45
CA LEU A 29 35.60 17.80 28.18
C LEU A 29 34.33 16.97 28.40
N GLN A 30 34.44 15.66 28.23
CA GLN A 30 33.32 14.72 28.42
C GLN A 30 32.60 14.94 29.77
N GLN A 31 33.34 15.40 30.79
CA GLN A 31 32.84 15.86 32.09
C GLN A 31 31.76 16.95 32.01
N LYS A 32 31.98 18.01 31.22
CA LYS A 32 31.00 19.10 31.11
C LYS A 32 29.72 18.65 30.42
N ILE A 33 29.84 17.78 29.41
CA ILE A 33 28.67 17.20 28.71
C ILE A 33 27.91 16.25 29.66
N ALA A 34 28.64 15.45 30.44
CA ALA A 34 28.09 14.58 31.47
C ALA A 34 27.28 15.37 32.51
N GLU A 35 27.83 16.46 33.04
CA GLU A 35 27.14 17.35 33.98
C GLU A 35 25.90 18.01 33.37
N LEU A 36 26.02 18.56 32.15
CA LEU A 36 24.91 19.22 31.44
C LEU A 36 23.71 18.30 31.21
N LEU A 37 23.97 17.02 30.89
CA LEU A 37 22.93 16.06 30.51
C LEU A 37 22.56 15.09 31.64
N GLY A 38 23.18 15.21 32.82
CA GLY A 38 22.98 14.27 33.92
C GLY A 38 23.40 12.83 33.59
N LEU A 39 24.39 12.68 32.70
CA LEU A 39 24.91 11.39 32.24
C LEU A 39 26.28 11.11 32.85
N THR A 40 26.71 9.85 32.86
CA THR A 40 28.07 9.47 33.25
C THR A 40 29.05 9.66 32.10
N GLU A 41 30.32 9.96 32.39
CA GLU A 41 31.38 10.06 31.37
C GLU A 41 31.46 8.79 30.50
N ARG A 42 31.22 7.61 31.09
CA ARG A 42 31.18 6.33 30.36
C ARG A 42 30.06 6.30 29.32
N GLN A 43 28.87 6.80 29.65
CA GLN A 43 27.75 6.91 28.71
C GLN A 43 28.05 7.90 27.59
N ILE A 44 28.68 9.04 27.89
CA ILE A 44 29.13 10.02 26.90
C ILE A 44 30.14 9.39 25.94
N SER A 45 31.15 8.69 26.46
CA SER A 45 32.19 8.03 25.67
C SER A 45 31.62 6.96 24.73
N LEU A 46 30.64 6.17 25.20
CA LEU A 46 29.94 5.19 24.37
C LEU A 46 29.08 5.85 23.29
N ALA A 47 28.36 6.92 23.63
CA ALA A 47 27.51 7.67 22.68
C ALA A 47 28.33 8.33 21.56
N ILE A 48 29.52 8.85 21.87
CA ILE A 48 30.45 9.41 20.86
C ILE A 48 30.97 8.31 19.92
N LYS A 49 31.29 7.13 20.44
CA LYS A 49 31.86 6.00 19.66
C LYS A 49 30.84 5.22 18.84
N ALA A 50 29.55 5.30 19.14
CA ALA A 50 28.54 4.54 18.44
C ALA A 50 28.33 5.08 17.01
N GLU A 51 28.68 4.30 15.98
CA GLU A 51 28.44 4.67 14.57
C GLU A 51 26.95 4.66 14.21
N HIS A 52 26.20 3.70 14.75
CA HIS A 52 24.76 3.56 14.56
C HIS A 52 24.04 3.44 15.90
N VAL A 53 22.96 4.19 16.09
CA VAL A 53 22.12 4.08 17.28
C VAL A 53 21.09 2.98 17.04
N THR A 54 21.40 1.75 17.46
CA THR A 54 20.42 0.67 17.42
C THR A 54 19.40 0.90 18.52
N ALA A 55 18.18 1.32 18.15
CA ALA A 55 17.09 1.48 19.10
C ALA A 55 16.81 0.14 19.79
N LYS A 56 17.06 0.07 21.10
CA LYS A 56 16.69 -1.11 21.88
C LYS A 56 15.18 -1.10 22.07
N LYS A 57 14.49 -2.10 21.51
CA LYS A 57 13.03 -2.28 21.62
C LYS A 57 12.66 -2.26 23.10
N CYS A 58 11.93 -1.22 23.52
CA CYS A 58 11.52 -1.04 24.91
C CYS A 58 10.41 -2.06 25.20
N LYS A 59 10.68 -3.00 26.11
CA LYS A 59 9.83 -4.19 26.37
C LYS A 59 8.44 -3.87 26.94
N GLU A 60 8.20 -2.62 27.32
CA GLU A 60 7.03 -2.19 28.08
C GLU A 60 5.97 -1.47 27.23
N TYR A 61 6.22 -1.24 25.94
CA TYR A 61 5.21 -0.66 25.05
C TYR A 61 4.44 -1.77 24.30
N PRO A 62 3.09 -1.67 24.22
CA PRO A 62 2.29 -2.59 23.44
C PRO A 62 2.82 -2.70 22.00
N CYS A 63 2.93 -3.92 21.48
CA CYS A 63 3.45 -4.16 20.13
C CYS A 63 2.50 -3.68 19.01
N HIS A 64 1.30 -3.24 19.37
CA HIS A 64 0.28 -2.74 18.47
C HIS A 64 -0.29 -1.44 19.04
N LEU A 65 -0.29 -0.39 18.21
CA LEU A 65 -1.01 0.84 18.50
C LEU A 65 -2.51 0.54 18.52
N THR A 66 -3.24 1.16 19.45
CA THR A 66 -4.70 1.14 19.38
C THR A 66 -5.16 2.04 18.23
N ASP A 67 -6.37 1.81 17.71
CA ASP A 67 -6.94 2.64 16.63
C ASP A 67 -6.95 4.14 17.01
N ALA A 68 -7.18 4.44 18.29
CA ALA A 68 -7.11 5.80 18.81
C ALA A 68 -5.70 6.42 18.70
N GLN A 69 -4.65 5.64 18.99
CA GLN A 69 -3.26 6.09 18.87
C GLN A 69 -2.81 6.21 17.41
N VAL A 70 -3.29 5.32 16.54
CA VAL A 70 -3.08 5.44 15.09
C VAL A 70 -3.72 6.73 14.58
N ASN A 71 -4.97 7.01 14.97
CA ASN A 71 -5.66 8.24 14.57
C ASN A 71 -4.96 9.50 15.09
N GLU A 72 -4.48 9.50 16.33
CA GLU A 72 -3.71 10.62 16.88
C GLU A 72 -2.41 10.87 16.09
N LEU A 73 -1.70 9.80 15.69
CA LEU A 73 -0.49 9.90 14.87
C LEU A 73 -0.79 10.37 13.45
N VAL A 74 -1.90 9.92 12.86
CA VAL A 74 -2.37 10.39 11.56
C VAL A 74 -2.68 11.89 11.62
N GLU A 75 -3.42 12.35 12.63
CA GLU A 75 -3.71 13.77 12.84
C GLU A 75 -2.45 14.61 13.11
N TYR A 76 -1.52 14.07 13.90
CA TYR A 76 -0.23 14.70 14.12
C TYR A 76 0.56 14.84 12.81
N ALA A 77 0.61 13.79 11.99
CA ALA A 77 1.28 13.80 10.70
C ALA A 77 0.63 14.81 9.75
N ARG A 78 -0.71 14.83 9.64
CA ARG A 78 -1.48 15.83 8.89
C ARG A 78 -1.11 17.25 9.30
N ARG A 79 -1.06 17.52 10.61
CA ARG A 79 -0.72 18.84 11.17
C ARG A 79 0.74 19.25 10.97
N LYS A 80 1.69 18.31 11.02
CA LYS A 80 3.13 18.58 10.93
C LYS A 80 3.64 18.70 9.50
N ILE A 81 3.01 17.96 8.58
CA ILE A 81 3.42 17.90 7.16
C ILE A 81 2.67 18.97 6.35
N GLY A 82 1.66 19.62 6.94
CA GLY A 82 0.75 20.51 6.22
C GLY A 82 -0.21 19.69 5.36
N GLU A 83 -1.38 20.24 5.07
CA GLU A 83 -2.39 19.64 4.19
C GLU A 83 -1.92 19.45 2.73
N GLU A 84 -0.64 19.69 2.40
CA GLU A 84 -0.13 19.78 1.02
C GLU A 84 0.63 18.56 0.51
N ILE A 85 0.74 17.48 1.29
CA ILE A 85 1.18 16.17 0.77
C ILE A 85 0.08 15.15 1.02
N TYR A 86 -1.10 15.40 0.46
CA TYR A 86 -1.90 14.27 0.03
C TYR A 86 -1.12 13.61 -1.09
N ASP A 87 -0.85 12.31 -0.96
CA ASP A 87 -0.46 11.48 -2.08
C ASP A 87 -1.42 11.81 -3.23
N THR A 88 -0.92 12.48 -4.27
CA THR A 88 -1.73 12.99 -5.38
C THR A 88 -2.18 11.86 -6.29
N GLY A 89 -1.75 10.63 -6.00
CA GLY A 89 -2.18 9.42 -6.67
C GLY A 89 -3.68 9.17 -6.53
N ILE A 90 -4.27 8.69 -7.63
CA ILE A 90 -5.60 8.09 -7.63
C ILE A 90 -5.44 6.58 -7.52
N MET A 91 -6.31 5.94 -6.75
CA MET A 91 -6.41 4.48 -6.74
C MET A 91 -7.55 4.06 -7.65
N PHE A 92 -7.22 3.29 -8.68
CA PHE A 92 -8.17 2.83 -9.69
C PHE A 92 -8.27 1.31 -9.64
N TRP A 93 -9.48 0.79 -9.44
CA TRP A 93 -9.81 -0.61 -9.56
C TRP A 93 -10.56 -0.86 -10.87
N ASP A 94 -10.23 -1.96 -11.53
CA ASP A 94 -10.74 -2.33 -12.84
C ASP A 94 -10.81 -3.84 -12.99
N CYS A 95 -11.69 -4.31 -13.87
CA CYS A 95 -11.70 -5.70 -14.29
C CYS A 95 -12.15 -5.83 -15.74
N PHE A 96 -11.92 -7.02 -16.32
CA PHE A 96 -12.42 -7.36 -17.65
C PHE A 96 -12.59 -8.88 -17.79
N SER A 97 -13.32 -9.30 -18.81
CA SER A 97 -13.53 -10.70 -19.17
C SER A 97 -13.39 -10.84 -20.67
N TYR A 98 -12.39 -11.63 -21.09
CA TYR A 98 -12.06 -11.84 -22.50
C TYR A 98 -11.90 -10.51 -23.27
N ASN A 99 -12.83 -10.17 -24.15
CA ASN A 99 -12.80 -8.93 -24.94
C ASN A 99 -13.69 -7.80 -24.37
N LYS A 100 -14.34 -8.01 -23.23
CA LYS A 100 -15.27 -7.05 -22.63
C LYS A 100 -14.67 -6.44 -21.37
N LYS A 101 -14.63 -5.10 -21.31
CA LYS A 101 -14.34 -4.38 -20.06
C LYS A 101 -15.46 -4.65 -19.06
N GLY A 102 -15.07 -4.90 -17.83
CA GLY A 102 -15.98 -4.96 -16.70
C GLY A 102 -16.11 -3.60 -16.03
N PRO A 103 -16.76 -3.56 -14.86
CA PRO A 103 -16.81 -2.38 -14.03
C PRO A 103 -15.40 -1.88 -13.67
N CYS A 104 -15.31 -0.57 -13.47
CA CYS A 104 -14.16 0.08 -12.87
C CYS A 104 -14.63 1.04 -11.79
N LEU A 105 -13.77 1.32 -10.82
CA LEU A 105 -14.07 2.14 -9.67
C LEU A 105 -12.84 2.94 -9.29
N PHE A 106 -13.03 4.25 -9.11
CA PHE A 106 -12.03 5.10 -8.48
C PHE A 106 -12.27 5.08 -6.98
N TRP A 107 -11.18 4.91 -6.23
CA TRP A 107 -11.26 4.89 -4.78
C TRP A 107 -11.29 6.31 -4.24
N GLU A 108 -12.40 6.68 -3.63
CA GLU A 108 -12.55 8.04 -3.09
C GLU A 108 -11.64 8.24 -1.87
N LYS A 109 -11.15 9.46 -1.70
CA LYS A 109 -10.20 9.80 -0.62
C LYS A 109 -10.80 9.58 0.78
N GLU A 110 -12.10 9.78 0.93
CA GLU A 110 -12.84 9.58 2.18
C GLU A 110 -12.93 8.09 2.55
N TRP A 111 -12.62 7.18 1.62
CA TRP A 111 -12.64 5.75 1.88
C TRP A 111 -11.32 5.24 2.46
N VAL A 112 -10.30 6.10 2.56
CA VAL A 112 -9.00 5.82 3.17
C VAL A 112 -8.32 4.64 2.47
N SER A 113 -8.13 3.51 3.14
CA SER A 113 -7.36 2.37 2.62
C SER A 113 -8.25 1.21 2.20
N ILE A 114 -7.76 0.42 1.24
CA ILE A 114 -8.39 -0.85 0.85
C ILE A 114 -8.05 -1.89 1.92
N ASN A 115 -8.97 -2.10 2.85
CA ASN A 115 -8.99 -3.24 3.77
C ASN A 115 -10.02 -4.30 3.32
N LYS A 116 -10.07 -5.44 4.01
CA LYS A 116 -10.99 -6.53 3.69
C LYS A 116 -12.47 -6.09 3.68
N GLU A 117 -12.89 -5.24 4.62
CA GLU A 117 -14.27 -4.77 4.74
C GLU A 117 -14.66 -3.85 3.58
N SER A 118 -13.83 -2.86 3.27
CA SER A 118 -14.05 -1.90 2.19
C SER A 118 -13.93 -2.58 0.81
N TYR A 119 -13.00 -3.53 0.66
CA TYR A 119 -12.90 -4.37 -0.52
C TYR A 119 -14.19 -5.19 -0.74
N CYS A 120 -14.66 -5.91 0.28
CA CYS A 120 -15.91 -6.68 0.17
C CYS A 120 -17.11 -5.78 -0.16
N LYS A 121 -17.25 -4.69 0.59
CA LYS A 121 -18.39 -3.77 0.43
C LYS A 121 -18.46 -3.18 -0.96
N ARG A 122 -17.33 -2.77 -1.54
CA ARG A 122 -17.29 -1.98 -2.78
C ARG A 122 -16.98 -2.84 -4.00
N ILE A 123 -15.92 -3.63 -3.92
CA ILE A 123 -15.40 -4.38 -5.05
C ILE A 123 -16.15 -5.69 -5.22
N VAL A 124 -16.29 -6.50 -4.18
CA VAL A 124 -16.96 -7.80 -4.31
C VAL A 124 -18.44 -7.62 -4.69
N SER A 125 -19.13 -6.65 -4.10
CA SER A 125 -20.51 -6.30 -4.51
C SER A 125 -20.61 -5.89 -5.98
N LEU A 126 -19.63 -5.13 -6.48
CA LEU A 126 -19.59 -4.69 -7.88
C LEU A 126 -19.33 -5.85 -8.84
N VAL A 127 -18.39 -6.74 -8.49
CA VAL A 127 -18.11 -7.97 -9.23
C VAL A 127 -19.35 -8.86 -9.26
N GLN A 128 -19.99 -9.11 -8.12
CA GLN A 128 -21.21 -9.91 -8.04
C GLN A 128 -22.29 -9.37 -8.98
N GLY A 129 -22.54 -8.05 -8.94
CA GLY A 129 -23.53 -7.41 -9.81
C GLY A 129 -23.23 -7.65 -11.29
N TRP A 130 -21.97 -7.58 -11.69
CA TRP A 130 -21.54 -7.81 -13.08
C TRP A 130 -21.55 -9.29 -13.50
N LEU A 131 -21.32 -10.20 -12.56
CA LEU A 131 -21.40 -11.64 -12.82
C LEU A 131 -22.84 -12.13 -13.04
N THR A 132 -23.85 -11.32 -12.69
CA THR A 132 -25.26 -11.71 -12.95
C THR A 132 -25.57 -11.77 -14.46
N PRO A 133 -26.37 -12.75 -14.93
CA PRO A 133 -26.74 -12.88 -16.35
C PRO A 133 -27.34 -11.60 -16.95
N LYS A 134 -28.18 -10.90 -16.15
CA LYS A 134 -28.78 -9.62 -16.53
C LYS A 134 -27.74 -8.53 -16.82
N ALA A 135 -26.64 -8.50 -16.07
CA ALA A 135 -25.56 -7.53 -16.29
C ALA A 135 -24.68 -7.88 -17.51
N GLN A 136 -24.73 -9.13 -17.98
CA GLN A 136 -23.96 -9.59 -19.13
C GLN A 136 -24.74 -9.53 -20.45
N GLY A 137 -26.03 -9.21 -20.38
CA GLY A 137 -26.91 -9.04 -21.54
C GLY A 137 -27.23 -10.35 -22.27
N ASP A 138 -27.20 -11.47 -21.55
CA ASP A 138 -27.40 -12.80 -22.13
C ASP A 138 -28.53 -13.55 -21.41
N ASP A 139 -29.66 -13.66 -22.10
CA ASP A 139 -30.89 -14.31 -21.61
C ASP A 139 -30.82 -15.86 -21.79
N ASN A 140 -29.74 -16.39 -22.39
CA ASN A 140 -29.61 -17.80 -22.78
C ASN A 140 -28.40 -18.52 -22.13
N PHE A 141 -28.04 -18.16 -20.91
CA PHE A 141 -26.85 -18.68 -20.24
C PHE A 141 -27.07 -20.07 -19.61
N ASN A 142 -26.98 -21.12 -20.43
CA ASN A 142 -26.66 -22.47 -19.96
C ASN A 142 -25.21 -22.80 -20.37
N SER A 143 -24.26 -22.55 -19.47
CA SER A 143 -23.07 -23.40 -19.18
C SER A 143 -21.75 -22.68 -18.87
N ILE A 144 -21.63 -21.36 -18.99
CA ILE A 144 -20.35 -20.68 -18.69
C ILE A 144 -20.36 -20.22 -17.23
N ILE A 145 -19.39 -20.69 -16.44
CA ILE A 145 -19.18 -20.22 -15.07
C ILE A 145 -17.97 -19.28 -15.11
N LEU A 146 -18.23 -17.98 -14.94
CA LEU A 146 -17.14 -17.00 -14.79
C LEU A 146 -16.51 -17.13 -13.40
N LYS A 147 -15.19 -16.96 -13.35
CA LYS A 147 -14.43 -16.98 -12.11
C LYS A 147 -13.66 -15.67 -11.95
N LEU A 148 -13.58 -15.18 -10.72
CA LEU A 148 -12.85 -13.95 -10.39
C LEU A 148 -11.35 -14.25 -10.31
N MET A 149 -10.54 -13.55 -11.10
CA MET A 149 -9.08 -13.57 -10.97
C MET A 149 -8.61 -12.32 -10.25
N HIS A 150 -7.94 -12.49 -9.11
CA HIS A 150 -7.30 -11.40 -8.35
C HIS A 150 -5.97 -11.85 -7.76
N ASP A 151 -5.15 -10.90 -7.30
CA ASP A 151 -3.87 -11.20 -6.64
C ASP A 151 -4.07 -11.68 -5.18
N ASN A 152 -2.96 -12.01 -4.52
CA ASN A 152 -2.94 -12.45 -3.12
C ASN A 152 -2.75 -11.29 -2.12
N ALA A 153 -3.22 -10.08 -2.42
CA ALA A 153 -3.16 -8.97 -1.47
C ALA A 153 -3.86 -9.34 -0.14
N PRO A 154 -3.41 -8.82 1.02
CA PRO A 154 -3.95 -9.24 2.32
C PRO A 154 -5.47 -9.08 2.46
N GLY A 155 -6.06 -8.08 1.79
CA GLY A 155 -7.50 -7.87 1.73
C GLY A 155 -8.25 -8.94 0.90
N HIS A 156 -7.61 -9.52 -0.10
CA HIS A 156 -8.19 -10.55 -0.97
C HIS A 156 -8.16 -11.94 -0.33
N THR A 157 -7.09 -12.23 0.42
CA THR A 157 -6.87 -13.54 1.07
C THR A 157 -7.43 -13.60 2.49
N ALA A 158 -7.98 -12.50 3.01
CA ALA A 158 -8.58 -12.48 4.34
C ALA A 158 -9.73 -13.50 4.45
N ALA A 159 -9.81 -14.23 5.57
CA ALA A 159 -10.88 -15.21 5.79
C ALA A 159 -12.29 -14.61 5.59
N TYR A 160 -12.48 -13.38 6.07
CA TYR A 160 -13.70 -12.59 5.87
C TYR A 160 -14.03 -12.42 4.37
N THR A 161 -13.04 -12.12 3.54
CA THR A 161 -13.24 -11.90 2.11
C THR A 161 -13.52 -13.20 1.36
N VAL A 162 -12.87 -14.30 1.74
CA VAL A 162 -13.16 -15.62 1.20
C VAL A 162 -14.61 -16.04 1.51
N GLU A 163 -15.06 -15.80 2.74
CA GLU A 163 -16.45 -16.05 3.15
C GLU A 163 -17.44 -15.17 2.37
N GLU A 164 -17.16 -13.88 2.25
CA GLU A 164 -18.00 -12.93 1.50
C GLU A 164 -18.10 -13.26 0.00
N LEU A 165 -17.03 -13.77 -0.61
CA LEU A 165 -17.05 -14.27 -1.99
C LEU A 165 -17.95 -15.51 -2.11
N ALA A 166 -17.83 -16.46 -1.18
CA ALA A 166 -18.64 -17.68 -1.17
C ALA A 166 -20.14 -17.38 -0.96
N VAL A 167 -20.48 -16.50 -0.02
CA VAL A 167 -21.87 -16.08 0.25
C VAL A 167 -22.51 -15.41 -0.97
N ARG A 168 -21.71 -14.72 -1.79
CA ARG A 168 -22.16 -14.03 -3.01
C ARG A 168 -22.08 -14.87 -4.28
N ASP A 169 -21.73 -16.15 -4.16
CA ASP A 169 -21.53 -17.09 -5.28
C ASP A 169 -20.49 -16.57 -6.30
N VAL A 170 -19.44 -15.91 -5.80
CA VAL A 170 -18.30 -15.46 -6.59
C VAL A 170 -17.16 -16.44 -6.39
N HIS A 171 -16.79 -17.16 -7.45
CA HIS A 171 -15.73 -18.17 -7.38
C HIS A 171 -14.37 -17.58 -7.76
N PRO A 172 -13.42 -17.41 -6.82
CA PRO A 172 -12.09 -16.95 -7.16
C PRO A 172 -11.24 -18.05 -7.84
N ILE A 173 -10.32 -17.65 -8.70
CA ILE A 173 -9.17 -18.44 -9.11
C ILE A 173 -7.91 -17.85 -8.48
N PHE A 174 -7.22 -18.66 -7.70
CA PHE A 174 -5.94 -18.29 -7.11
C PHE A 174 -4.83 -18.61 -8.10
N TRP A 175 -4.12 -17.58 -8.54
CA TRP A 175 -3.02 -17.72 -9.49
C TRP A 175 -1.82 -16.87 -9.05
N PRO A 176 -0.59 -17.39 -9.10
CA PRO A 176 0.60 -16.56 -8.92
C PRO A 176 0.79 -15.62 -10.13
N ASP A 177 0.95 -14.32 -9.86
CA ASP A 177 1.52 -13.21 -10.65
C ASP A 177 1.36 -13.17 -12.20
N LEU A 178 0.37 -13.87 -12.77
CA LEU A 178 0.11 -13.93 -14.21
C LEU A 178 -1.18 -13.21 -14.63
N ASN A 179 -1.82 -12.47 -13.73
CA ASN A 179 -3.10 -11.81 -14.00
C ASN A 179 -3.02 -10.93 -15.27
N PRO A 180 -3.85 -11.17 -16.30
CA PRO A 180 -3.81 -10.41 -17.54
C PRO A 180 -4.27 -8.94 -17.36
N ILE A 181 -4.80 -8.54 -16.20
CA ILE A 181 -5.08 -7.14 -15.90
C ILE A 181 -3.81 -6.28 -15.83
N GLU A 182 -2.67 -6.84 -15.38
CA GLU A 182 -1.45 -6.06 -15.21
C GLU A 182 -0.88 -5.56 -16.57
N PRO A 183 -0.79 -6.40 -17.62
CA PRO A 183 -0.52 -5.92 -18.96
C PRO A 183 -1.54 -4.88 -19.48
N ALA A 184 -2.83 -5.02 -19.14
CA ALA A 184 -3.83 -4.03 -19.53
C ALA A 184 -3.58 -2.67 -18.84
N ARG A 185 -3.23 -2.68 -17.56
CA ARG A 185 -2.84 -1.49 -16.78
C ARG A 185 -1.54 -0.86 -17.27
N ASN A 186 -0.61 -1.63 -17.81
CA ASN A 186 0.54 -1.06 -18.52
C ASN A 186 0.10 -0.26 -19.75
N GLY A 187 -0.96 -0.70 -20.45
CA GLY A 187 -1.57 0.09 -21.53
C GLY A 187 -2.10 1.45 -21.07
N ILE A 188 -2.66 1.54 -19.86
CA ILE A 188 -3.05 2.81 -19.24
C ILE A 188 -1.81 3.71 -19.04
N LYS A 189 -0.75 3.16 -18.43
CA LYS A 189 0.50 3.89 -18.16
C LYS A 189 1.18 4.37 -19.45
N ASP A 190 1.23 3.52 -20.48
CA ASP A 190 1.80 3.85 -21.78
C ASP A 190 1.01 4.96 -22.47
N TYR A 191 -0.32 4.93 -22.36
CA TYR A 191 -1.19 5.97 -22.88
C TYR A 191 -0.94 7.30 -22.15
N THR A 192 -0.94 7.29 -20.82
CA THR A 192 -0.73 8.52 -20.03
C THR A 192 0.66 9.10 -20.28
N GLY A 193 1.71 8.30 -20.35
CA GLY A 193 3.07 8.79 -20.66
C GLY A 193 3.19 9.37 -22.07
N ARG A 194 2.39 8.89 -23.04
CA ARG A 194 2.41 9.40 -24.42
C ARG A 194 1.62 10.71 -24.59
N TYR A 195 0.41 10.78 -24.03
CA TYR A 195 -0.52 11.88 -24.29
C TYR A 195 -0.53 12.93 -23.18
N TYR A 196 -0.03 12.60 -21.99
CA TYR A 196 0.09 13.49 -20.83
C TYR A 196 1.52 13.43 -20.25
N PRO A 197 2.57 13.73 -21.04
CA PRO A 197 3.95 13.64 -20.59
C PRO A 197 4.27 14.57 -19.41
N ASP A 198 3.46 15.61 -19.21
CA ASP A 198 3.55 16.50 -18.05
C ASP A 198 3.30 15.76 -16.72
N LEU A 199 2.52 14.66 -16.71
CA LEU A 199 2.33 13.82 -15.52
C LEU A 199 3.67 13.26 -15.04
N ASP A 200 4.46 12.72 -15.97
CA ASP A 200 5.79 12.19 -15.66
C ASP A 200 6.79 13.30 -15.32
N ALA A 201 6.57 14.51 -15.86
CA ALA A 201 7.35 15.70 -15.51
C ALA A 201 6.99 16.31 -14.13
N GLY A 202 6.07 15.69 -13.39
CA GLY A 202 5.69 16.09 -12.03
C GLY A 202 4.65 17.21 -11.97
N LYS A 203 3.96 17.52 -13.07
CA LYS A 203 2.82 18.45 -13.06
C LYS A 203 1.72 17.86 -12.18
N GLN A 204 1.24 18.68 -11.25
CA GLN A 204 0.09 18.31 -10.44
C GLN A 204 -1.20 18.56 -11.22
N TYR A 205 -2.04 17.54 -11.25
CA TYR A 205 -3.40 17.61 -11.74
C TYR A 205 -4.36 17.52 -10.56
N SER A 206 -5.51 18.16 -10.68
CA SER A 206 -6.60 17.95 -9.74
C SER A 206 -7.07 16.49 -9.79
N HIS A 207 -7.79 16.09 -8.74
CA HIS A 207 -8.35 14.74 -8.65
C HIS A 207 -9.28 14.42 -9.82
N ASP A 208 -10.13 15.36 -10.22
CA ASP A 208 -11.07 15.20 -11.32
C ASP A 208 -10.35 15.11 -12.68
N GLU A 209 -9.27 15.86 -12.87
CA GLU A 209 -8.44 15.74 -14.07
C GLU A 209 -7.78 14.37 -14.16
N LEU A 210 -7.19 13.86 -13.06
CA LEU A 210 -6.61 12.52 -13.01
C LEU A 210 -7.65 11.43 -13.28
N TYR A 211 -8.86 11.59 -12.73
CA TYR A 211 -9.99 10.71 -13.01
C TYR A 211 -10.26 10.64 -14.52
N MET A 212 -10.40 11.81 -15.17
CA MET A 212 -10.73 11.88 -16.59
C MET A 212 -9.61 11.27 -17.45
N ILE A 213 -8.35 11.55 -17.12
CA ILE A 213 -7.19 11.02 -17.84
C ILE A 213 -7.14 9.49 -17.74
N VAL A 214 -7.27 8.91 -16.55
CA VAL A 214 -7.23 7.46 -16.36
C VAL A 214 -8.45 6.78 -16.98
N LYS A 215 -9.62 7.43 -16.92
CA LYS A 215 -10.83 6.92 -17.57
C LYS A 215 -10.67 6.90 -19.10
N GLU A 216 -10.15 7.96 -19.68
CA GLU A 216 -9.85 8.05 -21.11
C GLU A 216 -8.83 6.99 -21.54
N ALA A 217 -7.75 6.82 -20.78
CA ALA A 217 -6.74 5.81 -21.01
C ALA A 217 -7.30 4.38 -20.94
N TRP A 218 -8.16 4.09 -19.95
CA TRP A 218 -8.87 2.82 -19.86
C TRP A 218 -9.81 2.61 -21.06
N ASP A 219 -10.52 3.65 -21.48
CA ASP A 219 -11.46 3.60 -22.61
C ASP A 219 -10.73 3.41 -23.96
N TYR A 220 -9.50 3.90 -24.08
CA TYR A 220 -8.63 3.70 -25.24
C TYR A 220 -8.24 2.24 -25.50
N ILE A 221 -8.21 1.38 -24.47
CA ILE A 221 -7.88 -0.04 -24.62
C ILE A 221 -8.99 -0.74 -25.42
N ILE A 222 -8.70 -1.19 -26.63
CA ILE A 222 -9.71 -1.81 -27.50
C ILE A 222 -10.01 -3.27 -27.10
N PRO A 223 -11.21 -3.80 -27.41
CA PRO A 223 -11.60 -5.19 -27.13
C PRO A 223 -10.60 -6.24 -27.63
N LYS A 224 -9.96 -5.99 -28.78
CA LYS A 224 -8.94 -6.89 -29.34
C LYS A 224 -7.75 -7.04 -28.40
N THR A 225 -7.26 -5.95 -27.81
CA THR A 225 -6.13 -5.99 -26.88
C THR A 225 -6.45 -6.89 -25.68
N LEU A 226 -7.63 -6.72 -25.08
CA LEU A 226 -8.07 -7.55 -23.95
C LEU A 226 -8.18 -9.03 -24.33
N LYS A 227 -8.74 -9.31 -25.51
CA LYS A 227 -8.83 -10.66 -26.07
C LYS A 227 -7.45 -11.30 -26.21
N ASP A 228 -6.52 -10.60 -26.86
CA ASP A 228 -5.16 -11.09 -27.11
C ASP A 228 -4.42 -11.38 -25.78
N LEU A 229 -4.64 -10.57 -24.74
CA LEU A 229 -4.08 -10.81 -23.41
C LEU A 229 -4.57 -12.13 -22.80
N VAL A 230 -5.88 -12.42 -22.90
CA VAL A 230 -6.45 -13.67 -22.41
C VAL A 230 -5.99 -14.86 -23.26
N ASP A 231 -5.97 -14.72 -24.58
CA ASP A 231 -5.48 -15.76 -25.50
C ASP A 231 -4.00 -16.09 -25.26
N SER A 232 -3.20 -15.13 -24.77
CA SER A 232 -1.78 -15.34 -24.47
C SER A 232 -1.53 -16.14 -23.19
N MET A 233 -2.53 -16.32 -22.32
CA MET A 233 -2.38 -16.94 -21.01
C MET A 233 -1.77 -18.34 -21.05
N PRO A 234 -2.16 -19.27 -21.96
CA PRO A 234 -1.54 -20.59 -22.04
C PRO A 234 -0.02 -20.51 -22.29
N ALA A 235 0.43 -19.64 -23.20
CA ALA A 235 1.85 -19.46 -23.48
C ALA A 235 2.60 -18.83 -22.29
N ARG A 236 1.99 -17.86 -21.59
CA ARG A 236 2.56 -17.25 -20.37
C ARG A 236 2.68 -18.26 -19.23
N CYS A 237 1.67 -19.11 -19.04
CA CYS A 237 1.72 -20.20 -18.07
C CYS A 237 2.80 -21.23 -18.43
N GLN A 238 2.91 -21.61 -19.71
CA GLN A 238 3.94 -22.53 -20.17
C GLN A 238 5.34 -21.97 -19.93
N ALA A 239 5.54 -20.68 -20.21
CA ALA A 239 6.81 -20.01 -19.96
C ALA A 239 7.23 -20.01 -18.49
N VAL A 240 6.28 -20.08 -17.53
CA VAL A 240 6.59 -20.24 -16.09
C VAL A 240 6.90 -21.68 -15.73
N ILE A 241 6.26 -22.66 -16.38
CA ILE A 241 6.51 -24.10 -16.17
C ILE A 241 7.89 -24.51 -16.70
N ASP A 242 8.34 -23.88 -17.78
CA ASP A 242 9.61 -24.20 -18.45
C ASP A 242 10.86 -23.64 -17.74
N VAL A 243 10.71 -22.86 -16.65
CA VAL A 243 11.81 -22.33 -15.82
C VAL A 243 12.15 -23.28 -14.68
#